data_AF-A0AAJ1RIX0-F1
#
_entry.id   AF-A0AAJ1RIX0-F1
#
_cell.length_a   1.000
_cell.length_b   1.000
_cell.length_c   1.000
_cell.angle_alpha   90.00
_cell.angle_beta   90.00
_cell.angle_gamma   90.00
#
_symmetry.space_group_name_H-M   'P 1'
#
loop_
_entity.id
_entity.type
_entity.pdbx_description
1 polymer ?
#
loop_
_entity_poly.entity_id
_entity_poly.type
_entity_poly.pdbx_seq_one_letter_code
_entity_poly.pdbx_strand_id
1 'polypeptide(L)'
;MTFNILIIGQSGRLQYEAIMFLASLRQSAPDYKGQVFVAVPLVIHSFGGGRDALEAGHLDGAISCHYRLLPSLYARESDLAITTLETAIAPNKIKKVVKAYEPIRRMVYQKRGAKVRALFDQNNLPRKEQQIRNTLKRAGFWMR
;
A
#
# COMPACT_ATOMS: atom_id res chain seq x y z
N MET A 1 19.73 -13.29 6.97
CA MET A 1 19.85 -12.03 7.73
C MET A 1 18.52 -11.77 8.42
N THR A 2 18.51 -11.57 9.74
CA THR A 2 17.29 -11.21 10.49
C THR A 2 17.31 -9.71 10.72
N PHE A 3 16.27 -9.01 10.32
CA PHE A 3 16.12 -7.57 10.52
C PHE A 3 14.77 -7.29 11.18
N ASN A 4 14.65 -6.16 11.87
CA ASN A 4 13.39 -5.68 12.44
C ASN A 4 12.75 -4.64 11.52
N ILE A 5 11.43 -4.55 11.54
CA ILE A 5 10.67 -3.55 10.78
C ILE A 5 10.08 -2.54 11.77
N LEU A 6 10.31 -1.26 11.53
CA LEU A 6 9.63 -0.16 12.22
C LEU A 6 8.63 0.49 11.25
N ILE A 7 7.36 0.52 11.61
CA ILE A 7 6.32 1.25 10.87
C ILE A 7 5.75 2.38 11.70
N ILE A 8 5.26 3.42 11.03
CA ILE A 8 4.61 4.55 11.68
C ILE A 8 3.10 4.35 11.67
N GLY A 9 2.51 4.22 12.86
CA GLY A 9 1.08 4.15 13.08
C GLY A 9 0.59 5.41 13.78
N GLN A 10 -0.29 6.17 13.12
CA GLN A 10 -0.92 7.37 13.70
C GLN A 10 -2.39 7.42 13.29
N SER A 11 -3.23 8.01 14.16
CA SER A 11 -4.65 8.24 13.86
C SER A 11 -4.85 8.90 12.48
N GLY A 12 -5.89 8.47 11.77
CA GLY A 12 -6.16 8.88 10.39
C GLY A 12 -5.61 7.87 9.39
N ARG A 13 -5.02 8.33 8.28
CA ARG A 13 -4.60 7.45 7.17
C ARG A 13 -3.57 6.40 7.60
N LEU A 14 -2.55 6.81 8.37
CA LEU A 14 -1.38 5.98 8.68
C LEU A 14 -1.73 4.72 9.49
N GLN A 15 -2.72 4.76 10.38
CA GLN A 15 -3.15 3.56 11.11
C GLN A 15 -3.69 2.48 10.17
N TYR A 16 -4.39 2.85 9.11
CA TYR A 16 -4.98 1.90 8.17
C TYR A 16 -3.92 1.34 7.22
N GLU A 17 -2.97 2.17 6.80
CA GLU A 17 -1.80 1.75 6.03
C GLU A 17 -0.92 0.79 6.84
N ALA A 18 -0.74 1.04 8.15
CA ALA A 18 -0.01 0.15 9.04
C ALA A 18 -0.69 -1.23 9.19
N ILE A 19 -2.02 -1.27 9.36
CA ILE A 19 -2.77 -2.54 9.41
C ILE A 19 -2.64 -3.29 8.09
N MET A 20 -2.76 -2.58 6.97
CA MET A 20 -2.63 -3.17 5.64
C MET A 20 -1.24 -3.75 5.40
N PHE A 21 -0.19 -3.04 5.81
CA PHE A 21 1.19 -3.51 5.76
C PHE A 21 1.39 -4.78 6.62
N LEU A 22 0.91 -4.78 7.86
CA LEU A 22 1.02 -5.95 8.74
C LEU A 22 0.27 -7.16 8.17
N ALA A 23 -0.91 -6.93 7.58
CA ALA A 23 -1.69 -7.97 6.93
C ALA A 23 -0.97 -8.56 5.72
N SER A 24 -0.40 -7.71 4.85
CA SER A 24 0.34 -8.18 3.68
C SER A 24 1.67 -8.85 4.07
N LEU A 25 2.38 -8.34 5.06
CA LEU A 25 3.60 -8.97 5.59
C LEU A 25 3.31 -10.37 6.13
N ARG A 26 2.25 -10.53 6.92
CA ARG A 26 1.86 -11.85 7.46
C ARG A 26 1.50 -12.84 6.36
N GLN A 27 0.88 -12.37 5.27
CA GLN A 27 0.53 -13.21 4.14
C GLN A 27 1.78 -13.59 3.32
N SER A 28 2.62 -12.61 2.97
CA SER A 28 3.74 -12.80 2.06
C SER A 28 4.97 -13.41 2.73
N ALA A 29 5.11 -13.27 4.05
CA ALA A 29 6.23 -13.78 4.83
C ALA A 29 5.74 -14.39 6.16
N PRO A 30 5.00 -15.53 6.13
CA PRO A 30 4.43 -16.13 7.33
C PRO A 30 5.49 -16.58 8.34
N ASP A 31 6.70 -16.91 7.87
CA ASP A 31 7.84 -17.35 8.67
C ASP A 31 8.81 -16.22 9.04
N TYR A 32 8.44 -14.95 8.83
CA TYR A 32 9.27 -13.80 9.19
C TYR A 32 9.68 -13.86 10.66
N LYS A 33 11.00 -13.98 10.90
CA LYS A 33 11.59 -14.16 12.24
C LYS A 33 11.93 -12.85 12.95
N GLY A 34 11.82 -11.71 12.27
CA GLY A 34 12.08 -10.40 12.84
C GLY A 34 10.90 -9.86 13.65
N GLN A 35 11.15 -8.79 14.40
CA GLN A 35 10.11 -8.08 15.14
C GLN A 35 9.56 -6.91 14.33
N VAL A 36 8.26 -6.66 14.43
CA VAL A 36 7.63 -5.46 13.89
C VAL A 36 7.25 -4.50 15.02
N PHE A 37 7.79 -3.30 14.97
CA PHE A 37 7.52 -2.21 15.90
C PHE A 37 6.60 -1.18 15.25
N VAL A 38 5.65 -0.67 16.01
CA VAL A 38 4.79 0.44 15.57
C VAL A 38 5.14 1.65 16.42
N ALA A 39 5.55 2.75 15.76
CA ALA A 39 5.92 3.99 16.41
C ALA A 39 5.10 5.18 15.88
N VAL A 40 5.27 6.32 16.52
CA VAL A 40 4.84 7.64 16.05
C VAL A 40 6.05 8.41 15.53
N PRO A 41 5.88 9.47 14.69
CA PRO A 41 6.94 10.05 13.85
C PRO A 41 8.19 10.60 14.54
N LEU A 42 8.21 10.66 15.87
CA LEU A 42 9.37 11.13 16.60
C LEU A 42 10.47 10.07 16.50
N VAL A 43 11.59 10.45 15.87
CA VAL A 43 12.90 9.79 15.97
C VAL A 43 13.18 8.63 14.98
N ILE A 44 13.04 8.82 13.65
CA ILE A 44 13.60 7.87 12.64
C ILE A 44 15.01 8.28 12.18
N HIS A 45 15.29 9.57 12.07
CA HIS A 45 16.57 10.06 11.53
C HIS A 45 17.77 9.75 12.46
N SER A 46 17.59 9.76 13.79
CA SER A 46 18.70 9.55 14.72
C SER A 46 19.19 8.09 14.80
N PHE A 47 18.43 7.14 14.23
CA PHE A 47 18.81 5.72 14.17
C PHE A 47 19.39 5.33 12.79
N GLY A 48 19.78 6.30 11.96
CA GLY A 48 20.39 6.05 10.65
C GLY A 48 19.40 5.61 9.56
N GLY A 49 18.11 5.83 9.75
CA GLY A 49 17.11 5.55 8.72
C GLY A 49 17.22 6.54 7.54
N GLY A 50 17.33 6.01 6.32
CA GLY A 50 17.42 6.78 5.08
C GLY A 50 16.67 6.10 3.93
N ARG A 51 16.41 6.84 2.84
CA ARG A 51 15.70 6.33 1.65
C ARG A 51 16.42 5.14 1.01
N ASP A 52 17.76 5.15 1.07
CA ASP A 52 18.65 4.18 0.42
C ASP A 52 19.36 3.28 1.46
N ALA A 53 18.73 3.06 2.63
CA ALA A 53 19.31 2.23 3.69
C ALA A 53 19.35 0.72 3.36
N LEU A 54 18.74 0.31 2.24
CA LEU A 54 18.74 -1.06 1.74
C LEU A 54 19.31 -1.08 0.32
N GLU A 55 19.88 -2.23 -0.08
CA GLU A 55 20.37 -2.44 -1.44
C GLU A 55 19.27 -2.18 -2.48
N ALA A 56 19.66 -1.66 -3.64
CA ALA A 56 18.72 -1.33 -4.71
C ALA A 56 17.81 -2.53 -5.06
N GLY A 57 16.51 -2.27 -5.17
CA GLY A 57 15.49 -3.29 -5.46
C GLY A 57 14.90 -4.01 -4.24
N HIS A 58 15.42 -3.80 -3.04
CA HIS A 58 14.86 -4.35 -1.80
C HIS A 58 13.61 -3.59 -1.32
N LEU A 59 13.58 -2.28 -1.53
CA LEU A 59 12.38 -1.44 -1.38
C LEU A 59 11.95 -0.93 -2.75
N ASP A 60 10.64 -0.89 -3.01
CA ASP A 60 10.04 -0.43 -4.27
C ASP A 60 10.52 -1.17 -5.52
N GLY A 61 10.08 -2.42 -5.63
CA GLY A 61 10.39 -3.30 -6.75
C GLY A 61 9.57 -4.59 -6.69
N ALA A 62 10.22 -5.74 -6.89
CA ALA A 62 9.55 -7.03 -6.75
C ALA A 62 9.18 -7.37 -5.29
N ILE A 63 9.84 -6.75 -4.31
CA ILE A 63 9.79 -7.16 -2.89
C ILE A 63 8.79 -6.32 -2.09
N SER A 64 8.69 -5.02 -2.34
CA SER A 64 7.72 -4.13 -1.69
C SER A 64 7.13 -3.12 -2.67
N CYS A 65 5.93 -2.64 -2.36
CA CYS A 65 5.20 -1.66 -3.16
C CYS A 65 4.84 -0.47 -2.27
N HIS A 66 5.54 0.66 -2.43
CA HIS A 66 5.09 1.92 -1.86
C HIS A 66 4.08 2.60 -2.78
N TYR A 67 3.00 3.05 -2.15
CA TYR A 67 1.97 3.83 -2.80
C TYR A 67 1.59 5.01 -1.92
N ARG A 68 1.13 6.08 -2.56
CA ARG A 68 0.69 7.30 -1.84
C ARG A 68 -0.83 7.41 -1.76
N LEU A 69 -1.53 6.92 -2.77
CA LEU A 69 -2.98 7.01 -2.91
C LEU A 69 -3.49 5.68 -3.44
N LEU A 70 -4.52 5.14 -2.79
CA LEU A 70 -5.09 3.84 -3.16
C LEU A 70 -5.62 3.78 -4.61
N PRO A 71 -6.27 4.84 -5.15
CA PRO A 71 -6.62 4.85 -6.57
C PRO A 71 -5.41 4.79 -7.51
N SER A 72 -4.31 5.47 -7.16
CA SER A 72 -3.07 5.39 -7.95
C SER A 72 -2.46 4.00 -7.91
N LEU A 73 -2.55 3.29 -6.77
CA LEU A 73 -2.12 1.90 -6.65
C LEU A 73 -2.87 1.01 -7.65
N TYR A 74 -4.20 1.09 -7.69
CA TYR A 74 -5.01 0.32 -8.64
C TYR A 74 -4.74 0.65 -10.12
N ALA A 75 -4.34 1.90 -10.40
CA ALA A 75 -4.08 2.36 -11.75
C ALA A 75 -2.80 1.78 -12.36
N ARG A 76 -1.73 1.62 -11.56
CA ARG A 76 -0.37 1.42 -12.09
C ARG A 76 0.38 0.21 -11.55
N GLU A 77 -0.02 -0.33 -10.39
CA GLU A 77 0.74 -1.40 -9.75
C GLU A 77 0.40 -2.77 -10.37
N SER A 78 1.28 -3.75 -10.19
CA SER A 78 1.14 -5.08 -10.77
C SER A 78 -0.10 -5.83 -10.26
N ASP A 79 -0.60 -6.80 -11.05
CA ASP A 79 -1.72 -7.65 -10.63
C ASP A 79 -1.40 -8.42 -9.34
N LEU A 80 -0.13 -8.80 -9.15
CA LEU A 80 0.34 -9.43 -7.92
C LEU A 80 0.20 -8.50 -6.72
N ALA A 81 0.55 -7.22 -6.85
CA ALA A 81 0.40 -6.25 -5.77
C ALA A 81 -1.09 -6.05 -5.39
N ILE A 82 -1.96 -5.93 -6.39
CA ILE A 82 -3.42 -5.80 -6.16
C ILE A 82 -3.97 -7.07 -5.50
N THR A 83 -3.61 -8.25 -6.00
CA THR A 83 -4.08 -9.53 -5.47
C THR A 83 -3.60 -9.75 -4.03
N THR A 84 -2.34 -9.42 -3.75
CA THR A 84 -1.75 -9.49 -2.41
C THR A 84 -2.49 -8.58 -1.45
N LEU A 85 -2.72 -7.33 -1.85
CA LEU A 85 -3.49 -6.36 -1.06
C LEU A 85 -4.91 -6.87 -0.76
N GLU A 86 -5.68 -7.24 -1.79
CA GLU A 86 -7.07 -7.64 -1.62
C GLU A 86 -7.21 -8.89 -0.77
N THR A 87 -6.30 -9.86 -0.94
CA THR A 87 -6.26 -11.10 -0.16
C THR A 87 -5.90 -10.83 1.29
N ALA A 88 -4.90 -9.98 1.53
CA ALA A 88 -4.40 -9.68 2.87
C ALA A 88 -5.49 -9.06 3.76
N ILE A 89 -6.35 -8.22 3.17
CA ILE A 89 -7.43 -7.54 3.90
C ILE A 89 -8.80 -8.19 3.72
N ALA A 90 -8.88 -9.36 3.09
CA ALA A 90 -10.11 -10.13 2.94
C ALA A 90 -10.66 -10.70 4.27
N PRO A 91 -9.84 -11.19 5.23
CA PRO A 91 -10.34 -11.77 6.46
C PRO A 91 -11.26 -10.83 7.24
N ASN A 92 -12.42 -11.35 7.70
CA ASN A 92 -13.46 -10.53 8.33
C ASN A 92 -12.98 -9.70 9.52
N LYS A 93 -12.03 -10.22 10.31
CA LYS A 93 -11.44 -9.48 11.44
C LYS A 93 -10.73 -8.19 10.98
N ILE A 94 -9.98 -8.27 9.88
CA ILE A 94 -9.25 -7.14 9.29
C ILE A 94 -10.25 -6.20 8.59
N LYS A 95 -11.15 -6.76 7.77
CA LYS A 95 -12.19 -6.01 7.06
C LYS A 95 -13.03 -5.13 7.97
N LYS A 96 -13.40 -5.61 9.17
CA LYS A 96 -14.18 -4.82 10.14
C LYS A 96 -13.50 -3.51 10.51
N VAL A 97 -12.17 -3.48 10.57
CA VAL A 97 -11.37 -2.31 10.94
C VAL A 97 -11.07 -1.45 9.72
N VAL A 98 -10.47 -2.02 8.68
CA VAL A 98 -9.93 -1.22 7.56
C VAL A 98 -10.99 -0.60 6.67
N LYS A 99 -12.24 -1.13 6.69
CA LYS A 99 -13.36 -0.53 5.96
C LYS A 99 -13.81 0.83 6.51
N ALA A 100 -13.34 1.23 7.69
CA ALA A 100 -13.61 2.56 8.23
C ALA A 100 -12.90 3.67 7.45
N TYR A 101 -11.79 3.34 6.76
CA TYR A 101 -11.13 4.27 5.87
C TYR A 101 -11.82 4.29 4.50
N GLU A 102 -12.33 5.45 4.09
CA GLU A 102 -13.16 5.59 2.90
C GLU A 102 -12.48 5.09 1.62
N PRO A 103 -11.19 5.38 1.33
CA PRO A 103 -10.50 4.85 0.17
C PRO A 103 -10.47 3.33 0.13
N ILE A 104 -10.17 2.64 1.24
CA ILE A 104 -10.18 1.17 1.30
C ILE A 104 -11.60 0.65 1.06
N ARG A 105 -12.59 1.23 1.73
CA ARG A 105 -14.00 0.85 1.55
C ARG A 105 -14.44 0.93 0.09
N ARG A 106 -14.14 2.05 -0.56
CA ARG A 106 -14.56 2.33 -1.94
C ARG A 106 -13.76 1.50 -2.95
N MET A 107 -12.44 1.51 -2.87
CA MET A 107 -11.58 0.85 -3.85
C MET A 107 -11.69 -0.67 -3.75
N VAL A 108 -11.56 -1.22 -2.54
CA VAL A 108 -11.45 -2.66 -2.34
C VAL A 108 -12.84 -3.30 -2.20
N TYR A 109 -13.60 -2.90 -1.18
CA TYR A 109 -14.83 -3.62 -0.82
C TYR A 109 -16.03 -3.26 -1.71
N GLN A 110 -16.09 -2.04 -2.25
CA GLN A 110 -17.10 -1.65 -3.25
C GLN A 110 -16.59 -1.82 -4.69
N LYS A 111 -15.42 -2.46 -4.87
CA LYS A 111 -14.86 -2.82 -6.18
C LYS A 111 -14.67 -1.64 -7.15
N ARG A 112 -14.57 -0.40 -6.65
CA ARG A 112 -14.21 0.75 -7.49
C ARG A 112 -12.76 0.70 -7.98
N GLY A 113 -11.88 -0.02 -7.28
CA GLY A 113 -10.49 -0.24 -7.70
C GLY A 113 -10.40 -1.00 -9.03
N ALA A 114 -11.23 -2.02 -9.24
CA ALA A 114 -11.32 -2.71 -10.53
C ALA A 114 -11.75 -1.77 -11.67
N LYS A 115 -12.69 -0.85 -11.39
CA LYS A 115 -13.08 0.19 -12.35
C LYS A 115 -11.95 1.16 -12.66
N VAL A 116 -11.14 1.52 -11.66
CA VAL A 116 -9.93 2.33 -11.88
C VAL A 116 -8.95 1.57 -12.77
N ARG A 117 -8.65 0.32 -12.46
CA ARG A 117 -7.71 -0.51 -13.22
C ARG A 117 -8.11 -0.63 -14.69
N ALA A 118 -9.40 -0.77 -14.97
CA ALA A 118 -9.95 -0.80 -16.33
C ALA A 118 -9.79 0.50 -17.13
N LEU A 119 -9.46 1.64 -16.50
CA LEU A 119 -9.16 2.90 -17.21
C LEU A 119 -7.78 2.91 -17.86
N PHE A 120 -6.90 1.97 -17.50
CA PHE A 120 -5.50 1.97 -17.89
C PHE A 120 -5.10 0.65 -18.52
N ASP A 121 -4.48 0.72 -19.70
CA ASP A 121 -3.75 -0.42 -20.26
C ASP A 121 -2.51 -0.69 -19.40
N GLN A 122 -2.52 -1.83 -18.70
CA GLN A 122 -1.45 -2.23 -17.80
C GLN A 122 -0.13 -2.54 -18.55
N ASN A 123 -0.20 -2.86 -19.83
CA ASN A 123 0.98 -3.09 -20.67
C ASN A 123 1.53 -1.79 -21.29
N ASN A 124 0.78 -0.69 -21.20
CA ASN A 124 1.14 0.59 -21.79
C ASN A 124 0.70 1.77 -20.91
N LEU A 125 1.20 1.79 -19.67
CA LEU A 125 0.87 2.82 -18.69
C LEU A 125 1.42 4.20 -19.09
N PRO A 126 0.73 5.29 -18.75
CA PRO A 126 1.26 6.64 -18.93
C PRO A 126 2.58 6.83 -18.17
N ARG A 127 3.62 7.31 -18.87
CA ARG A 127 4.96 7.51 -18.29
C ARG A 127 4.98 8.55 -17.16
N LYS A 128 4.07 9.52 -17.19
CA LYS A 128 4.02 10.61 -16.20
C LYS A 128 2.91 10.36 -15.19
N GLU A 129 3.25 10.35 -13.90
CA GLU A 129 2.27 10.22 -12.81
C GLU A 129 1.16 11.27 -12.91
N GLN A 130 1.48 12.49 -13.38
CA GLN A 130 0.48 13.54 -13.59
C GLN A 130 -0.66 13.13 -14.55
N GLN A 131 -0.37 12.33 -15.59
CA GLN A 131 -1.39 11.84 -16.52
C GLN A 131 -2.34 10.84 -15.85
N ILE A 132 -1.80 9.94 -15.04
CA ILE A 132 -2.59 9.00 -14.22
C ILE A 132 -3.50 9.79 -13.29
N ARG A 133 -2.93 10.74 -12.53
CA ARG A 133 -3.69 11.59 -11.59
C ARG A 133 -4.80 12.37 -12.27
N ASN A 134 -4.54 12.97 -13.43
CA ASN A 134 -5.53 13.73 -14.19
C ASN A 134 -6.68 12.84 -14.67
N THR A 135 -6.37 11.63 -15.13
CA THR A 135 -7.38 10.64 -15.56
C THR A 135 -8.25 10.19 -14.39
N LEU A 136 -7.65 9.87 -13.24
CA LEU A 136 -8.39 9.53 -12.02
C LEU A 136 -9.32 10.65 -11.55
N LYS A 137 -8.87 11.92 -11.62
CA LYS A 137 -9.70 13.08 -11.29
C LYS A 137 -10.88 13.21 -12.24
N ARG A 138 -10.64 13.15 -13.55
CA ARG A 138 -11.68 13.28 -14.58
C ARG A 138 -12.73 12.18 -14.47
N ALA A 139 -12.31 10.97 -14.13
CA ALA A 139 -13.20 9.81 -13.94
C ALA A 139 -13.83 9.73 -12.54
N GLY A 140 -13.63 10.72 -11.66
CA GLY A 140 -14.26 10.78 -10.34
C GLY A 140 -13.74 9.75 -9.32
N PHE A 141 -12.53 9.21 -9.53
CA PHE A 141 -11.88 8.25 -8.64
C PHE A 141 -10.79 8.86 -7.75
N TRP A 142 -10.55 10.17 -7.83
CA TRP A 142 -9.55 10.84 -7.02
C TRP A 142 -9.99 10.92 -5.54
N MET A 143 -9.22 10.27 -4.66
CA MET A 143 -9.47 10.21 -3.22
C MET A 143 -8.15 10.30 -2.44
N ARG A 144 -8.14 11.01 -1.31
CA ARG A 144 -6.99 11.16 -0.40
C ARG A 144 -7.30 10.56 0.96
#